data_AF-W6KV84-F1
#
_entry.id   AF-W6KV84-F1
#
_cell.length_a   1.000
_cell.length_b   1.000
_cell.length_c   1.000
_cell.angle_alpha   90.00
_cell.angle_beta   90.00
_cell.angle_gamma   90.00
#
_symmetry.space_group_name_H-M   'P 1'
#
loop_
_entity.id
_entity.type
_entity.pdbx_description
1 polymer ?
#
loop_
_entity_poly.entity_id
_entity_poly.type
_entity_poly.pdbx_seq_one_letter_code
_entity_poly.pdbx_strand_id
1 'polypeptide(L)'
;MQETNAQLSVELYNAENALQAMRADAERPLPPPPSEETHAAAGDLKRLRKQLHRQEAELAALLAELLPTKAKLLEYVAMGDRLGLPYPFPPELEGAAVVRLKAMKAPRARKGGSTRAQKRPSELTGGSPEARPPRRGKGAYIPPPVDGDHGDYVSLR
;
A
#
# COMPACT_ATOMS: atom_id res chain seq x y z
N MET A 1 -13.85 -13.89 79.43
CA MET A 1 -12.56 -14.59 79.17
C MET A 1 -12.57 -15.49 77.91
N GLN A 2 -13.68 -15.65 77.17
CA GLN A 2 -13.69 -16.49 75.96
C GLN A 2 -13.41 -15.73 74.65
N GLU A 3 -13.66 -14.42 74.62
CA GLU A 3 -13.53 -13.59 73.39
C GLU A 3 -12.08 -13.38 72.94
N THR A 4 -11.12 -13.40 73.87
CA THR A 4 -9.70 -13.20 73.57
C THR A 4 -9.08 -14.40 72.83
N ASN A 5 -9.58 -15.61 73.07
CA ASN A 5 -9.06 -16.82 72.42
C ASN A 5 -9.49 -16.90 70.94
N ALA A 6 -10.69 -16.41 70.62
CA ALA A 6 -11.17 -16.35 69.24
C ALA A 6 -10.34 -15.35 68.41
N GLN A 7 -10.00 -14.20 68.98
CA GLN A 7 -9.16 -13.19 68.30
C GLN A 7 -7.75 -13.72 68.02
N LEU A 8 -7.14 -14.40 68.99
CA LEU A 8 -5.81 -15.02 68.80
C LEU A 8 -5.82 -16.10 67.72
N SER A 9 -6.91 -16.87 67.59
CA SER A 9 -7.01 -17.90 66.55
C SER A 9 -7.10 -17.31 65.13
N VAL A 10 -7.77 -16.17 64.97
CA VAL A 10 -7.85 -15.46 63.68
C VAL A 10 -6.52 -14.82 63.33
N GLU A 11 -5.83 -14.21 64.31
CA GLU A 11 -4.51 -13.62 64.09
C GLU A 11 -3.45 -14.67 63.71
N LEU A 12 -3.46 -15.84 64.35
CA LEU A 12 -2.55 -16.94 63.99
C LEU A 12 -2.82 -17.46 62.58
N TYR A 13 -4.10 -17.63 62.20
CA TYR A 13 -4.46 -18.05 60.85
C TYR A 13 -4.01 -17.05 59.77
N ASN A 14 -4.14 -15.75 60.06
CA ASN A 14 -3.68 -14.70 59.16
C ASN A 14 -2.15 -14.65 59.04
N ALA A 15 -1.44 -14.86 60.16
CA ALA A 15 0.02 -14.91 60.17
C ALA A 15 0.56 -16.12 59.39
N GLU A 16 -0.08 -17.29 59.51
CA GLU A 16 0.28 -18.49 58.74
C GLU A 16 0.05 -18.30 57.24
N ASN A 17 -1.07 -17.69 56.84
CA ASN A 17 -1.32 -17.35 55.44
C ASN A 17 -0.29 -16.36 54.87
N ALA A 18 0.12 -15.34 55.65
CA ALA A 18 1.14 -14.39 55.22
C ALA A 18 2.51 -15.06 55.06
N LEU A 19 2.88 -15.97 55.96
CA LEU A 19 4.11 -16.75 55.86
C LEU A 19 4.08 -17.73 54.68
N GLN A 20 2.94 -18.33 54.39
CA GLN A 20 2.77 -19.18 53.21
C GLN A 20 2.88 -18.37 51.91
N ALA A 21 2.33 -17.16 51.85
CA ALA A 21 2.46 -16.28 50.69
C ALA A 21 3.93 -15.89 50.44
N MET A 22 4.67 -15.53 51.50
CA MET A 22 6.10 -15.23 51.38
C MET A 22 6.94 -16.46 51.00
N ARG A 23 6.57 -17.66 51.49
CA ARG A 23 7.25 -18.90 51.12
C ARG A 23 6.96 -19.29 49.67
N ALA A 24 5.74 -19.06 49.19
CA ALA A 24 5.37 -19.27 47.79
C ALA A 24 6.12 -18.32 46.83
N ASP A 25 6.39 -17.09 47.25
CA ASP A 25 7.25 -16.16 46.49
C ASP A 25 8.74 -16.51 46.58
N ALA A 26 9.20 -17.08 47.70
CA ALA A 26 10.60 -17.54 47.87
C ALA A 26 10.90 -18.86 47.13
N GLU A 27 9.92 -19.75 46.99
CA GLU A 27 10.01 -20.98 46.19
C GLU A 27 9.61 -20.77 44.72
N ARG A 28 9.27 -19.53 44.34
CA ARG A 28 9.05 -19.18 42.94
C ARG A 28 10.38 -19.30 42.20
N PRO A 29 10.49 -20.19 41.19
CA PRO A 29 11.72 -20.30 40.41
C PRO A 29 12.07 -18.92 39.88
N LEU A 30 13.29 -18.45 40.15
CA LEU A 30 13.81 -17.23 39.53
C LEU A 30 13.54 -17.32 38.02
N PRO A 31 13.04 -16.24 37.38
CA PRO A 31 12.92 -16.25 35.94
C PRO A 31 14.30 -16.61 35.37
N PRO A 32 14.38 -17.58 34.43
CA PRO A 32 15.66 -18.00 33.90
C PRO A 32 16.42 -16.77 33.39
N PRO A 33 17.75 -16.70 33.59
CA PRO A 33 18.55 -15.63 33.02
C PRO A 33 18.27 -15.56 31.50
N PRO A 34 18.25 -14.37 30.90
CA PRO A 34 17.92 -14.22 29.49
C PRO A 34 18.91 -15.04 28.66
N SER A 35 18.49 -16.21 28.20
CA SER A 35 19.25 -17.07 27.30
C SER A 35 19.59 -16.26 26.04
N GLU A 36 20.71 -16.54 25.37
CA GLU A 36 21.09 -15.84 24.12
C GLU A 36 19.97 -15.85 23.06
N GLU A 37 19.10 -16.86 23.09
CA GLU A 37 17.87 -16.97 22.29
C GLU A 37 16.87 -15.83 22.55
N THR A 38 16.76 -15.33 23.79
CA THR A 38 15.87 -14.20 24.16
C THR A 38 16.40 -12.88 23.63
N HIS A 39 17.73 -12.69 23.59
CA HIS A 39 18.35 -11.51 22.99
C HIS A 39 18.24 -11.49 21.47
N ALA A 40 18.40 -12.65 20.82
CA ALA A 40 18.14 -12.83 19.39
C ALA A 40 16.67 -12.56 19.05
N ALA A 41 15.74 -13.14 19.80
CA ALA A 41 14.30 -12.90 19.65
C ALA A 41 13.92 -11.41 19.90
N ALA A 42 14.55 -10.75 20.86
CA ALA A 42 14.36 -9.31 21.09
C ALA A 42 14.87 -8.44 19.93
N GLY A 43 15.96 -8.86 19.28
CA GLY A 43 16.46 -8.22 18.06
C GLY A 43 15.49 -8.34 16.89
N ASP A 44 14.92 -9.53 16.70
CA ASP A 44 13.94 -9.79 15.64
C ASP A 44 12.62 -9.06 15.88
N LEU A 45 12.15 -8.97 17.13
CA LEU A 45 10.99 -8.15 17.49
C LEU A 45 11.21 -6.67 17.18
N LYS A 46 12.39 -6.12 17.45
CA LYS A 46 12.71 -4.72 17.10
C LYS A 46 12.71 -4.52 15.58
N ARG A 47 13.25 -5.48 14.82
CA ARG A 47 13.24 -5.44 13.34
C ARG A 47 11.83 -5.52 12.77
N LEU A 48 11.01 -6.44 13.28
CA LEU A 48 9.60 -6.60 12.89
C LEU A 48 8.80 -5.33 13.18
N ARG A 49 8.96 -4.72 14.37
CA ARG A 49 8.32 -3.45 14.72
C ARG A 49 8.72 -2.31 13.78
N LYS A 50 10.00 -2.20 13.44
CA LYS A 50 10.48 -1.20 12.49
C LYS A 50 9.92 -1.41 11.08
N GLN A 51 9.83 -2.67 10.64
CA GLN A 51 9.24 -3.01 9.35
C GLN A 51 7.74 -2.74 9.31
N LEU A 52 7.03 -3.08 10.37
CA LEU A 52 5.60 -2.81 10.52
C LEU A 52 5.35 -1.30 10.44
N HIS A 53 6.09 -0.49 11.19
CA HIS A 53 5.93 0.97 11.17
C HIS A 53 6.21 1.56 9.78
N ARG A 54 7.23 1.05 9.07
CA ARG A 54 7.50 1.45 7.69
C ARG A 54 6.34 1.11 6.74
N GLN A 55 5.75 -0.08 6.88
CA GLN A 55 4.61 -0.51 6.08
C GLN A 55 3.36 0.30 6.40
N GLU A 56 3.11 0.64 7.67
CA GLU A 56 2.02 1.52 8.08
C GLU A 56 2.17 2.91 7.47
N ALA A 57 3.38 3.49 7.49
CA ALA A 57 3.65 4.78 6.87
C ALA A 57 3.43 4.75 5.35
N GLU A 58 3.85 3.68 4.68
CA GLU A 58 3.63 3.50 3.24
C GLU A 58 2.13 3.34 2.91
N LEU A 59 1.38 2.58 3.72
CA LEU A 59 -0.07 2.46 3.58
C LEU A 59 -0.76 3.81 3.80
N ALA A 60 -0.35 4.59 4.80
CA ALA A 60 -0.91 5.90 5.06
C ALA A 60 -0.66 6.87 3.90
N ALA A 61 0.55 6.88 3.33
CA ALA A 61 0.88 7.68 2.16
C ALA A 61 0.03 7.27 0.93
N LEU A 62 -0.06 5.98 0.63
CA LEU A 62 -0.89 5.47 -0.46
C LEU A 62 -2.38 5.81 -0.28
N LEU A 63 -2.89 5.75 0.95
CA LEU A 63 -4.27 6.14 1.26
C LEU A 63 -4.49 7.64 1.06
N ALA A 64 -3.52 8.48 1.45
CA ALA A 64 -3.59 9.93 1.24
C ALA A 64 -3.68 10.30 -0.25
N GLU A 65 -3.06 9.51 -1.14
CA GLU A 65 -3.16 9.70 -2.59
C GLU A 65 -4.45 9.12 -3.19
N LEU A 66 -4.88 7.95 -2.71
CA LEU A 66 -5.99 7.19 -3.31
C LEU A 66 -7.37 7.71 -2.88
N LEU A 67 -7.53 8.16 -1.63
CA LEU A 67 -8.82 8.64 -1.11
C LEU A 67 -9.36 9.86 -1.87
N PRO A 68 -8.56 10.91 -2.17
CA PRO A 68 -9.01 12.04 -2.97
C PRO A 68 -9.46 11.61 -4.37
N THR A 69 -8.72 10.68 -4.98
CA THR A 69 -9.05 10.15 -6.31
C THR A 69 -10.38 9.41 -6.30
N LYS A 70 -10.62 8.55 -5.28
CA LYS A 70 -11.90 7.87 -5.08
C LYS A 70 -13.04 8.87 -4.90
N ALA A 71 -12.85 9.91 -4.11
CA ALA A 71 -13.88 10.92 -3.87
C ALA A 71 -14.30 11.63 -5.17
N LYS A 72 -13.34 12.05 -6.00
CA LYS A 72 -13.62 12.66 -7.31
C LYS A 72 -14.34 11.72 -8.26
N LEU A 73 -13.95 10.44 -8.29
CA LEU A 73 -14.66 9.46 -9.11
C LEU A 73 -16.12 9.29 -8.68
N LEU A 74 -16.39 9.28 -7.38
CA LEU A 74 -17.77 9.24 -6.87
C LEU A 74 -18.56 10.49 -7.25
N GLU A 75 -17.93 11.67 -7.21
CA GLU A 75 -18.55 12.92 -7.67
C GLU A 75 -18.91 12.85 -9.16
N TYR A 76 -18.01 12.35 -10.01
CA TYR A 76 -18.28 12.19 -11.44
C TYR A 76 -19.38 11.16 -11.72
N VAL A 77 -19.44 10.07 -10.96
CA VAL A 77 -20.52 9.08 -11.06
C VAL A 77 -21.85 9.72 -10.69
N ALA A 78 -21.91 10.44 -9.56
CA ALA A 78 -23.12 11.14 -9.14
C ALA A 78 -23.56 12.23 -10.13
N MET A 79 -22.62 12.92 -10.78
CA MET A 79 -22.93 13.83 -11.88
C MET A 79 -23.50 13.10 -13.10
N GLY A 80 -22.93 11.94 -13.45
CA GLY A 80 -23.45 11.08 -14.51
C GLY A 80 -24.90 10.68 -14.25
N ASP A 81 -25.20 10.26 -13.03
CA ASP A 81 -26.56 9.88 -12.62
C ASP A 81 -27.55 11.04 -12.76
N ARG A 82 -27.15 12.26 -12.36
CA ARG A 82 -27.98 13.48 -12.51
C ARG A 82 -28.23 13.87 -13.96
N LEU A 83 -27.26 13.62 -14.83
CA LEU A 83 -27.36 13.87 -16.27
C LEU A 83 -28.09 12.73 -17.01
N GLY A 84 -28.46 11.65 -16.31
CA GLY A 84 -29.04 10.46 -16.92
C GLY A 84 -28.08 9.69 -17.83
N LEU A 85 -26.76 9.88 -17.64
CA LEU A 85 -25.75 9.18 -18.42
C LEU A 85 -25.67 7.73 -17.93
N PRO A 86 -25.76 6.74 -18.84
CA PRO A 86 -25.63 5.35 -18.45
C PRO A 86 -24.21 5.07 -17.94
N TYR A 87 -24.13 4.33 -16.83
CA TYR A 87 -22.85 3.91 -16.27
C TYR A 87 -22.07 3.07 -17.29
N PRO A 88 -20.80 3.42 -17.61
CA PRO A 88 -20.11 2.87 -18.78
C PRO A 88 -19.48 1.49 -18.56
N PHE A 89 -19.56 0.91 -17.35
CA PHE A 89 -19.03 -0.42 -17.08
C PHE A 89 -20.15 -1.42 -16.81
N PRO A 90 -20.17 -2.55 -17.53
CA PRO A 90 -21.14 -3.60 -17.26
C PRO A 90 -20.79 -4.32 -15.94
N PRO A 91 -21.78 -4.88 -15.22
CA PRO A 91 -21.59 -5.51 -13.91
C PRO A 91 -20.54 -6.62 -13.88
N GLU A 92 -20.33 -7.32 -15.00
CA GLU A 92 -19.33 -8.38 -15.13
C GLU A 92 -17.90 -7.85 -15.00
N LEU A 93 -17.64 -6.63 -15.50
CA LEU A 93 -16.32 -5.99 -15.39
C LEU A 93 -16.06 -5.51 -13.96
N GLU A 94 -17.10 -5.02 -13.26
CA GLU A 94 -16.99 -4.69 -11.84
C GLU A 94 -16.65 -5.93 -11.02
N GLY A 95 -17.36 -7.03 -11.26
CA GLY A 95 -17.11 -8.32 -10.61
C GLY A 95 -15.69 -8.83 -10.85
N ALA A 96 -15.19 -8.74 -12.09
CA ALA A 96 -13.83 -9.15 -12.44
C ALA A 96 -12.75 -8.32 -11.71
N ALA A 97 -12.98 -7.01 -11.54
CA ALA A 97 -12.07 -6.15 -10.77
C ALA A 97 -12.02 -6.56 -9.29
N VAL A 98 -13.18 -6.84 -8.69
CA VAL A 98 -13.28 -7.31 -7.30
C VAL A 98 -12.59 -8.67 -7.12
N VAL A 99 -12.79 -9.61 -8.04
CA VAL A 99 -12.13 -10.93 -8.01
C VAL A 99 -10.62 -10.82 -8.10
N ARG A 100 -10.10 -9.99 -9.03
CA ARG A 100 -8.65 -9.75 -9.15
C ARG A 100 -8.07 -9.12 -7.88
N LEU A 101 -8.78 -8.16 -7.28
CA LEU A 101 -8.36 -7.55 -6.02
C LEU A 101 -8.32 -8.57 -4.88
N LYS A 102 -9.33 -9.45 -4.79
CA LYS A 102 -9.35 -10.55 -3.81
C LYS A 102 -8.18 -11.52 -4.04
N ALA A 103 -7.86 -11.85 -5.28
CA ALA A 103 -6.72 -12.70 -5.63
C ALA A 103 -5.36 -12.06 -5.27
N MET A 104 -5.25 -10.73 -5.34
CA MET A 104 -4.03 -10.00 -4.95
C MET A 104 -3.79 -9.95 -3.44
N LYS A 105 -4.82 -10.20 -2.61
CA LYS A 105 -4.69 -10.30 -1.14
C LYS A 105 -4.03 -11.61 -0.69
N ALA A 106 -3.89 -12.60 -1.58
CA ALA A 106 -3.06 -13.77 -1.29
C ALA A 106 -1.60 -13.32 -1.11
N PRO A 107 -0.88 -13.82 -0.10
CA PRO A 107 0.48 -13.39 0.17
C PRO A 107 1.31 -13.65 -1.09
N ARG A 108 1.73 -12.57 -1.76
CA ARG A 108 2.68 -12.63 -2.87
C ARG A 108 3.94 -13.27 -2.32
N ALA A 109 4.12 -14.57 -2.58
CA ALA A 109 5.43 -15.19 -2.51
C ALA A 109 6.36 -14.31 -3.36
N ARG A 110 7.40 -13.76 -2.74
CA ARG A 110 8.41 -12.93 -3.40
C ARG A 110 9.11 -13.78 -4.45
N LYS A 111 8.56 -13.86 -5.66
CA LYS A 111 9.23 -14.39 -6.83
C LYS A 111 9.57 -13.20 -7.71
N GLY A 112 10.86 -12.91 -7.77
CA GLY A 112 11.42 -11.80 -8.54
C GLY A 112 11.22 -11.95 -10.04
N GLY A 113 11.54 -10.88 -10.76
CA GLY A 113 11.68 -10.90 -12.22
C GLY A 113 10.75 -9.91 -12.92
N SER A 114 11.19 -8.66 -13.01
CA SER A 114 10.96 -7.78 -14.16
C SER A 114 11.29 -8.59 -15.45
N THR A 115 10.44 -8.68 -16.46
CA THR A 115 10.15 -7.62 -17.44
C THR A 115 8.94 -8.08 -18.28
N ARG A 116 7.92 -7.22 -18.43
CA ARG A 116 6.88 -7.41 -19.47
C ARG A 116 7.07 -6.34 -20.53
N ALA A 117 7.86 -6.67 -21.56
CA ALA A 117 7.79 -5.95 -22.83
C ALA A 117 6.40 -6.20 -23.44
N GLN A 118 5.52 -5.19 -23.36
CA GLN A 118 4.23 -5.22 -24.06
C GLN A 118 4.48 -4.99 -25.56
N LYS A 119 4.57 -6.06 -26.34
CA LYS A 119 4.27 -6.00 -27.78
C LYS A 119 2.78 -5.70 -27.93
N ARG A 120 2.45 -4.55 -28.53
CA ARG A 120 1.07 -4.23 -28.95
C ARG A 120 0.73 -5.10 -30.16
N PRO A 121 -0.40 -5.83 -30.16
CA PRO A 121 -0.98 -6.38 -31.36
C PRO A 121 -2.04 -5.40 -31.89
N SER A 122 -1.82 -4.83 -33.08
CA SER A 122 -2.92 -4.27 -33.87
C SER A 122 -2.53 -4.21 -35.34
N GLU A 123 -2.57 -5.36 -36.00
CA GLU A 123 -2.95 -5.45 -37.41
C GLU A 123 -4.32 -6.12 -37.45
N LEU A 124 -5.38 -5.31 -37.58
CA LEU A 124 -6.62 -5.74 -38.20
C LEU A 124 -6.70 -5.03 -39.54
N THR A 125 -6.28 -5.80 -40.54
CA THR A 125 -6.32 -5.52 -41.96
C THR A 125 -7.76 -5.34 -42.42
N GLY A 126 -8.00 -4.23 -43.11
CA GLY A 126 -9.24 -3.96 -43.84
C GLY A 126 -9.04 -2.78 -44.77
N GLY A 127 -8.18 -2.93 -45.80
CA GLY A 127 -8.05 -1.95 -46.87
C GLY A 127 -6.70 -1.96 -47.60
N SER A 128 -6.66 -2.66 -48.74
CA SER A 128 -5.90 -2.40 -49.99
C SER A 128 -4.36 -2.24 -49.99
N PRO A 129 -3.62 -2.83 -50.95
CA PRO A 129 -2.16 -2.82 -50.98
C PRO A 129 -1.63 -1.62 -51.79
N GLU A 130 -0.75 -0.81 -51.22
CA GLU A 130 0.12 0.06 -52.01
C GLU A 130 1.48 0.28 -51.34
N ALA A 131 2.51 0.34 -52.17
CA ALA A 131 3.88 -0.02 -51.88
C ALA A 131 4.65 0.93 -50.93
N ARG A 132 5.56 0.35 -50.16
CA ARG A 132 6.66 1.03 -49.45
C ARG A 132 7.59 1.78 -50.40
N PRO A 133 8.15 2.94 -50.00
CA PRO A 133 9.51 3.31 -50.37
C PRO A 133 10.53 2.97 -49.25
N PRO A 134 11.81 2.70 -49.59
CA PRO A 134 12.83 2.28 -48.64
C PRO A 134 13.43 3.46 -47.84
N ARG A 135 13.88 3.15 -46.62
CA ARG A 135 14.67 4.05 -45.75
C ARG A 135 16.14 4.09 -46.15
N ARG A 136 16.76 5.26 -46.24
CA ARG A 136 18.24 5.42 -46.14
C ARG A 136 18.66 6.84 -45.70
N GLY A 137 19.55 6.92 -44.69
CA GLY A 137 20.42 8.06 -44.30
C GLY A 137 19.72 9.21 -43.55
N LYS A 138 19.97 9.51 -42.27
CA LYS A 138 21.13 10.17 -41.65
C LYS A 138 21.58 11.49 -42.33
N GLY A 139 21.18 12.61 -41.71
CA GLY A 139 21.97 13.83 -41.59
C GLY A 139 21.82 14.89 -42.69
N ALA A 140 21.02 15.93 -42.44
CA ALA A 140 21.28 17.31 -42.85
C ALA A 140 20.25 18.23 -42.17
N TYR A 141 20.73 19.14 -41.34
CA TYR A 141 19.97 20.29 -40.85
C TYR A 141 19.68 21.21 -42.05
N ILE A 142 18.41 21.54 -42.28
CA ILE A 142 17.99 22.53 -43.29
C ILE A 142 17.45 23.74 -42.50
N PRO A 143 18.08 24.93 -42.60
CA PRO A 143 17.63 26.14 -41.92
C PRO A 143 16.31 26.66 -42.52
N PRO A 144 15.52 27.46 -41.77
CA PRO A 144 14.27 28.01 -42.27
C PRO A 144 14.52 29.01 -43.41
N PRO A 145 13.63 29.08 -44.42
CA PRO A 145 13.69 30.12 -45.43
C PRO A 145 13.42 31.49 -44.79
N VAL A 146 14.37 32.40 -45.00
CA VAL A 146 14.27 33.81 -44.66
C VAL A 146 13.69 34.48 -45.90
N ASP A 147 12.38 34.67 -45.93
CA ASP A 147 11.75 35.54 -46.93
C ASP A 147 11.92 36.99 -46.47
N GLY A 148 13.10 37.52 -46.73
CA GLY A 148 13.28 38.96 -46.86
C GLY A 148 13.15 39.32 -48.32
N ASP A 149 12.08 40.00 -48.71
CA ASP A 149 12.25 41.25 -49.44
C ASP A 149 11.00 42.13 -49.40
N HIS A 150 11.28 43.41 -49.51
CA HIS A 150 10.52 44.61 -49.21
C HIS A 150 9.11 44.72 -49.82
N GLY A 151 8.15 45.08 -48.97
CA GLY A 151 6.84 45.59 -49.35
C GLY A 151 6.50 46.80 -48.49
N ASP A 152 6.61 47.97 -49.10
CA ASP A 152 6.64 49.28 -48.50
C ASP A 152 5.42 49.67 -47.65
N TYR A 153 5.71 50.49 -46.64
CA TYR A 153 4.79 51.41 -46.01
C TYR A 153 4.08 52.28 -47.07
N VAL A 154 2.74 52.28 -47.07
CA VAL A 154 2.00 53.51 -47.36
C VAL A 154 0.83 53.61 -46.38
N SER A 155 1.10 54.30 -45.28
CA SER A 155 0.10 55.15 -44.63
C SER A 155 -0.32 56.24 -45.62
N LEU A 156 -1.62 56.56 -45.71
CA LEU A 156 -2.16 57.88 -45.38
C LEU A 156 -3.60 58.06 -45.89
N ARG A 157 -4.44 58.39 -44.90
CA ARG A 157 -5.67 59.22 -44.92
C ARG A 157 -6.94 58.66 -45.54
#